data_AF-S2EQ44-F1
#
_entry.id   AF-S2EQ44-F1
#
_cell.length_a   1.000
_cell.length_b   1.000
_cell.length_c   1.000
_cell.angle_alpha   90.00
_cell.angle_beta   90.00
_cell.angle_gamma   90.00
#
_symmetry.space_group_name_H-M   'P 1'
#
loop_
_entity.id
_entity.type
_entity.pdbx_description
1 polymer ?
#
loop_
_entity_poly.entity_id
_entity_poly.type
_entity_poly.pdbx_seq_one_letter_code
_entity_poly.pdbx_strand_id
1 'polypeptide(L)' 'MTTIATLGSHCALQVLKGAKDEGLKTILVCEKKREKIYRRFPFIDELILVNSFSEVLEKNINLL' A
#
# COMPACT_ATOMS: atom_id res chain seq x y z
N MET A 1 -3.79 -7.50 14.87
CA MET A 1 -2.38 -7.23 14.53
C MET A 1 -2.33 -5.83 13.93
N THR A 2 -1.44 -4.97 14.39
CA THR A 2 -1.36 -3.58 13.92
C THR A 2 -0.70 -3.54 12.54
N THR A 3 -1.26 -2.74 11.64
CA THR A 3 -0.86 -2.65 10.23
C THR A 3 -0.66 -1.20 9.83
N ILE A 4 0.39 -0.92 9.07
CA ILE A 4 0.64 0.39 8.46
C ILE A 4 0.28 0.32 6.98
N ALA A 5 -0.59 1.23 6.56
CA ALA A 5 -1.04 1.37 5.18
C ALA A 5 -0.73 2.76 4.64
N THR A 6 -0.39 2.87 3.36
CA THR A 6 -0.21 4.15 2.67
C THR A 6 -0.53 4.05 1.18
N LEU A 7 -0.73 5.20 0.53
CA LEU A 7 -0.84 5.29 -0.92
C LEU A 7 0.54 5.12 -1.58
N GLY A 8 0.60 4.39 -2.70
CA GLY A 8 1.77 4.21 -3.54
C GLY A 8 2.22 5.47 -4.26
N SER A 9 2.78 6.42 -3.51
CA SER A 9 3.34 7.68 -4.00
C SER A 9 4.47 8.23 -3.09
N HIS A 10 5.20 9.23 -3.58
CA HIS A 10 6.23 10.00 -2.87
C HIS A 10 7.19 9.14 -2.02
N CYS A 11 6.99 9.05 -0.71
CA CYS A 11 7.86 8.36 0.25
C CYS A 11 7.32 7.01 0.74
N ALA A 12 6.30 6.43 0.10
CA ALA A 12 5.63 5.21 0.55
C ALA A 12 6.58 4.04 0.84
N LEU A 13 7.63 3.87 0.03
CA LEU A 13 8.60 2.80 0.24
C LEU A 13 9.39 2.96 1.54
N GLN A 14 9.75 4.19 1.92
CA GLN A 14 10.46 4.45 3.17
C GLN A 14 9.56 4.20 4.38
N VAL A 15 8.30 4.63 4.30
CA VAL A 15 7.29 4.39 5.35
C VAL A 15 7.07 2.90 5.56
N LEU A 16 6.81 2.14 4.49
CA LEU A 16 6.55 0.71 4.60
C LEU A 16 7.79 -0.09 4.99
N LYS A 17 8.98 0.32 4.52
CA LYS A 17 10.22 -0.32 4.95
C LYS A 17 10.45 -0.13 6.45
N GLY A 18 10.30 1.09 6.96
CA GLY A 18 10.40 1.36 8.40
C GLY A 18 9.37 0.57 9.22
N ALA A 19 8.11 0.55 8.78
CA ALA A 19 7.07 -0.23 9.44
C ALA A 19 7.39 -1.74 9.48
N LYS A 20 7.93 -2.28 8.38
CA LYS A 20 8.33 -3.69 8.30
C LYS A 20 9.51 -4.00 9.23
N ASP A 21 10.47 -3.08 9.31
CA ASP A 21 11.66 -3.22 10.18
C ASP A 21 11.26 -3.21 11.67
N GLU A 22 10.18 -2.52 12.04
CA GLU A 22 9.56 -2.55 13.38
C GLU A 22 8.61 -3.75 13.62
N GLY A 23 8.54 -4.69 12.68
CA GLY A 23 7.72 -5.91 12.81
C GLY A 23 6.21 -5.70 12.57
N LEU A 24 5.81 -4.57 12.01
CA LEU A 24 4.40 -4.30 11.66
C LEU A 24 4.06 -4.91 10.29
N LYS A 25 2.79 -5.26 10.11
CA LYS A 25 2.27 -5.65 8.79
C LYS A 25 2.13 -4.42 7.91
N THR A 26 2.34 -4.57 6.62
CA THR A 26 2.37 -3.47 5.66
C THR A 26 1.37 -3.64 4.53
N ILE A 27 0.65 -2.58 4.19
CA ILE A 27 -0.28 -2.56 3.05
C ILE A 27 0.03 -1.36 2.16
N LEU A 28 0.06 -1.57 0.85
CA LEU A 28 0.14 -0.48 -0.11
C LEU A 28 -1.12 -0.41 -0.96
N VAL A 29 -1.81 0.74 -0.94
CA VAL A 29 -2.85 1.05 -1.92
C VAL A 29 -2.18 1.62 -3.15
N CYS A 30 -2.32 0.96 -4.30
CA CYS A 30 -1.55 1.25 -5.50
C CYS A 30 -2.47 1.35 -6.71
N GLU A 31 -2.30 2.40 -7.53
CA GLU A 31 -2.92 2.42 -8.85
C GLU A 31 -2.39 1.27 -9.72
N LYS A 32 -3.27 0.57 -10.44
CA LYS A 32 -2.91 -0.58 -11.30
C LYS A 32 -1.74 -0.31 -12.24
N LYS A 33 -1.65 0.91 -12.79
CA LYS A 33 -0.55 1.32 -13.69
C LYS A 33 0.84 1.29 -13.04
N ARG A 34 0.93 1.29 -11.70
CA ARG A 34 2.18 1.28 -10.91
C ARG A 34 2.47 -0.07 -10.25
N GLU A 35 1.57 -1.04 -10.35
CA GLU A 35 1.66 -2.35 -9.68
C GLU A 35 3.02 -3.04 -9.88
N LYS A 36 3.51 -3.08 -11.13
CA LYS A 36 4.78 -3.73 -11.49
C LYS A 36 5.98 -3.18 -10.72
N ILE A 37 5.97 -1.90 -10.38
CA ILE A 37 7.06 -1.27 -9.62
C ILE A 37 7.01 -1.76 -8.18
N TYR A 38 5.83 -1.75 -7.57
CA TYR A 38 5.67 -2.03 -6.15
C TYR A 38 5.77 -3.51 -5.79
N ARG A 39 5.37 -4.43 -6.69
CA ARG A 39 5.52 -5.89 -6.47
C ARG A 39 6.97 -6.36 -6.27
N ARG A 40 7.96 -5.54 -6.61
CA ARG A 40 9.39 -5.87 -6.48
C ARG A 40 9.89 -5.77 -5.04
N PHE A 41 9.11 -5.18 -4.13
CA PHE A 41 9.55 -4.89 -2.77
C PHE A 41 8.94 -5.91 -1.78
N PRO A 42 9.76 -6.81 -1.22
CA PRO A 42 9.28 -7.90 -0.36
C PRO A 42 8.82 -7.42 1.03
N PHE A 43 9.08 -6.16 1.39
CA PHE A 43 8.62 -5.54 2.63
C PHE A 43 7.19 -4.99 2.52
N ILE A 44 6.50 -5.20 1.39
CA ILE A 44 5.08 -4.88 1.20
C ILE A 44 4.32 -6.20 1.31
N ASP A 45 3.61 -6.40 2.42
CA ASP A 45 2.91 -7.67 2.68
C ASP A 45 1.65 -7.80 1.82
N GLU A 46 0.91 -6.72 1.61
CA GLU A 46 -0.28 -6.70 0.77
C GLU A 46 -0.33 -5.48 -0.16
N LEU A 47 -0.93 -5.69 -1.32
CA LEU A 47 -1.11 -4.68 -2.37
C LEU A 47 -2.59 -4.61 -2.72
N ILE A 48 -3.21 -3.47 -2.42
CA ILE A 48 -4.59 -3.17 -2.81
C ILE A 48 -4.55 -2.36 -4.10
N LEU A 49 -5.16 -2.89 -5.16
CA LEU A 49 -5.12 -2.26 -6.48
C LEU A 49 -6.38 -1.45 -6.75
N VAL A 50 -6.20 -0.17 -7.11
CA VAL A 50 -7.27 0.77 -7.50
C VAL A 50 -7.03 1.26 -8.93
N ASN A 51 -8.04 1.75 -9.65
CA ASN A 51 -7.80 2.39 -10.95
C ASN A 51 -7.31 3.84 -10.76
N SER A 52 -7.83 4.54 -9.74
CA SER A 52 -7.41 5.88 -9.31
C SER A 52 -7.37 5.97 -7.78
N PHE A 53 -6.48 6.79 -7.22
CA PHE A 53 -6.46 7.04 -5.77
C PHE A 53 -7.74 7.71 -5.24
N SER A 54 -8.47 8.43 -6.09
CA SER A 54 -9.75 9.04 -5.71
C SER A 54 -10.78 8.02 -5.24
N GLU A 55 -10.67 6.77 -5.71
CA GLU A 55 -11.53 5.67 -5.29
C GLU A 55 -11.51 5.53 -3.75
N VAL A 56 -10.38 5.76 -3.08
CA VAL A 56 -10.25 5.61 -1.61
C VAL A 56 -11.23 6.52 -0.82
N LEU A 57 -11.78 7.56 -1.44
CA LEU A 57 -12.76 8.45 -0.82
C LEU A 57 -14.21 7.92 -0.90
N GLU A 58 -14.46 6.88 -1.70
CA GLU A 58 -15.78 6.32 -1.91
C GLU A 58 -16.22 5.49 -0.69
N LYS A 59 -17.44 5.76 -0.19
CA LYS A 59 -18.01 5.05 0.99
C LYS A 59 -18.16 3.53 0.82
N ASN A 60 -18.11 3.03 -0.40
CA ASN A 60 -18.34 1.62 -0.73
C ASN A 60 -17.05 0.86 -1.09
N ILE A 61 -15.87 1.42 -0.78
CA ILE A 61 -14.62 0.70 -1.00
C ILE A 61 -14.46 -0.34 0.10
N ASN A 62 -14.64 -1.61 -0.24
CA ASN A 62 -14.12 -2.69 0.57
C ASN A 62 -12.61 -2.77 0.35
N LEU A 63 -11.85 -2.20 1.28
CA LEU A 63 -10.39 -2.38 1.36
C LEU A 63 -10.01 -3.76 1.91
N LEU A 64 -10.99 -4.55 2.37
CA LEU A 64 -10.88 -5.90 2.93
C LEU A 64 -12.18 -6.69 2.68
#